data_AF-A0A1W9LED6-F1
#
_entry.id   AF-A0A1W9LED6-F1
#
_cell.length_a   1.000
_cell.length_b   1.000
_cell.length_c   1.000
_cell.angle_alpha   90.00
_cell.angle_beta   90.00
_cell.angle_gamma   90.00
#
_symmetry.space_group_name_H-M   'P 1'
#
loop_
_entity.id
_entity.type
_entity.pdbx_description
1 polymer ?
#
loop_
_entity_poly.entity_id
_entity_poly.type
_entity_poly.pdbx_seq_one_letter_code
_entity_poly.pdbx_strand_id
1 'polypeptide(L)'
;MVLFIPVILKTLFVQGRKYAWSRPAVCPQCRSATVWGHGFAEAIFDGYSQPLLLKLYRCPDCGCVIRLRPQGYFKRFQASVDIIRASILCKSATNRWLTGIDRCRQCHWFNALKKRITAYLTDIWRKGVVAGFDYLLQQGQIPVSRAI
;
A
#
# COMPACT_ATOMS: atom_id res chain seq x y z
N MET A 1 4.13 12.86 3.19
CA MET A 1 3.58 12.39 1.90
C MET A 1 4.14 11.01 1.54
N VAL A 2 3.38 10.19 0.80
CA VAL A 2 3.91 8.94 0.22
C VAL A 2 3.68 8.98 -1.29
N LEU A 3 4.73 8.76 -2.07
CA LEU A 3 4.64 8.64 -3.52
C LEU A 3 4.85 7.18 -3.90
N PHE A 4 3.93 6.66 -4.71
CA PHE A 4 4.03 5.32 -5.25
C PHE A 4 4.80 5.38 -6.56
N ILE A 5 5.88 4.60 -6.65
CA ILE A 5 6.74 4.56 -7.82
C ILE A 5 7.03 3.12 -8.25
N PRO A 6 7.28 2.87 -9.54
CA PRO A 6 7.71 1.56 -10.01
C PRO A 6 9.03 1.15 -9.36
N VAL A 7 9.01 0.05 -8.60
CA VAL A 7 10.19 -0.50 -7.90
C VAL A 7 10.11 -2.02 -7.94
N ILE A 8 11.21 -2.65 -8.34
CA ILE A 8 11.35 -4.11 -8.24
C ILE A 8 11.91 -4.43 -6.84
N LEU A 9 11.09 -5.01 -5.97
CA LEU A 9 11.47 -5.27 -4.58
C LEU A 9 12.75 -6.11 -4.44
N LYS A 10 12.96 -7.10 -5.32
CA LYS A 10 14.17 -7.94 -5.32
C LYS A 10 15.43 -7.11 -5.56
N THR A 11 15.39 -6.20 -6.53
CA THR A 11 16.50 -5.29 -6.83
C THR A 11 16.73 -4.33 -5.66
N LEU A 12 15.66 -3.78 -5.09
CA LEU A 12 15.75 -2.92 -3.92
C LEU A 12 16.39 -3.63 -2.72
N PHE A 13 15.98 -4.86 -2.45
CA PHE A 13 16.52 -5.66 -1.36
C PHE A 13 18.03 -5.90 -1.50
N VAL A 14 18.48 -6.29 -2.70
CA VAL A 14 19.90 -6.57 -2.97
C VAL A 14 20.74 -5.29 -2.91
N GLN A 15 20.25 -4.17 -3.46
CA GLN A 15 21.02 -2.93 -3.54
C GLN A 15 20.97 -2.10 -2.24
N GLY A 16 19.92 -2.25 -1.42
CA GLY A 16 19.74 -1.50 -0.18
C GLY A 16 19.89 0.00 -0.38
N ARG A 17 20.82 0.62 0.36
CA ARG A 17 21.11 2.08 0.26
C ARG A 17 21.64 2.52 -1.11
N LYS A 18 22.20 1.60 -1.89
CA LYS A 18 22.74 1.88 -3.23
C LYS A 18 21.68 1.88 -4.33
N TYR A 19 20.43 1.54 -4.02
CA TYR A 19 19.35 1.59 -5.01
C TYR A 19 19.17 3.01 -5.56
N ALA A 20 19.13 3.14 -6.88
CA ALA A 20 19.02 4.41 -7.57
C ALA A 20 17.57 4.93 -7.54
N TRP A 21 17.22 5.61 -6.45
CA TRP A 21 15.89 6.22 -6.29
C TRP A 21 15.71 7.46 -7.17
N SER A 22 14.64 7.49 -7.95
CA SER A 22 14.25 8.69 -8.70
C SER A 22 13.77 9.79 -7.77
N ARG A 23 14.52 10.90 -7.71
CA ARG A 23 14.15 12.07 -6.91
C ARG A 23 12.87 12.72 -7.48
N PRO A 24 11.87 13.05 -6.65
CA PRO A 24 10.73 13.84 -7.09
C PRO A 24 11.20 15.21 -7.61
N ALA A 25 10.76 15.59 -8.81
CA ALA A 25 11.11 16.88 -9.41
C ALA A 25 10.59 18.07 -8.60
N VAL A 26 9.42 17.91 -7.96
CA VAL A 26 8.79 18.93 -7.15
C VAL A 26 8.19 18.34 -5.88
N CYS A 27 8.02 19.19 -4.86
CA CYS A 27 7.32 18.86 -3.65
C CYS A 27 5.82 18.65 -3.97
N PRO A 28 5.23 17.52 -3.57
CA PRO A 28 3.81 17.26 -3.79
C PRO A 28 2.89 18.14 -2.92
N GLN A 29 3.43 18.81 -1.90
CA GLN A 29 2.68 19.68 -1.00
C GLN A 29 2.68 21.15 -1.46
N CYS A 30 3.86 21.73 -1.69
CA CYS A 30 4.02 23.17 -2.01
C CYS A 30 4.56 23.43 -3.42
N ARG A 31 4.74 22.40 -4.25
CA ARG A 31 5.24 22.48 -5.63
C ARG A 31 6.67 23.00 -5.82
N SER A 32 7.40 23.30 -4.75
CA SER A 32 8.80 23.71 -4.85
C SER A 32 9.71 22.63 -5.47
N ALA A 33 10.69 23.04 -6.27
CA ALA A 33 11.69 22.17 -6.89
C ALA A 33 12.92 21.86 -6.00
N THR A 34 12.96 22.37 -4.77
CA THR A 34 14.12 22.29 -3.86
C THR A 34 14.18 20.98 -3.04
N VAL A 35 13.50 19.93 -3.50
CA VAL A 35 13.43 18.65 -2.79
C VAL A 35 14.83 18.00 -2.71
N TRP A 36 15.24 17.61 -1.51
CA TRP A 36 16.56 17.02 -1.25
C TRP A 36 16.47 15.73 -0.43
N GLY A 37 17.53 14.92 -0.50
CA GLY A 37 17.58 13.62 0.19
C GLY A 37 17.54 13.80 1.71
N HIS A 38 16.66 13.08 2.39
CA HIS A 38 16.52 13.15 3.85
C HIS A 38 17.03 11.90 4.57
N GLY A 39 17.03 10.75 3.89
CA GLY A 39 17.49 9.49 4.46
C GLY A 39 16.70 8.31 3.95
N PHE A 40 16.52 7.31 4.81
CA PHE A 40 15.76 6.10 4.51
C PHE A 40 14.81 5.77 5.67
N ALA A 41 13.69 5.13 5.36
CA ALA A 41 12.81 4.50 6.33
C ALA A 41 12.74 3.00 6.05
N GLU A 42 12.75 2.20 7.11
CA GLU A 42 12.54 0.76 7.00
C GLU A 42 11.07 0.44 6.76
N ALA A 43 10.82 -0.54 5.88
CA ALA A 43 9.49 -1.09 5.66
C ALA A 43 9.58 -2.60 5.42
N ILE A 44 8.72 -3.34 6.11
CA ILE A 44 8.59 -4.78 5.93
C ILE A 44 7.70 -5.05 4.72
N PHE A 45 8.11 -6.02 3.89
CA PHE A 45 7.34 -6.56 2.78
C PHE A 45 7.30 -8.08 2.92
N ASP A 46 6.17 -8.67 2.55
CA ASP A 46 6.05 -10.13 2.54
C ASP A 46 7.11 -10.77 1.64
N GLY A 47 7.65 -11.91 2.07
CA GLY A 47 8.69 -12.65 1.33
C GLY A 47 10.12 -12.19 1.58
N TYR A 48 10.35 -11.23 2.49
CA TYR A 48 11.68 -10.76 2.86
C TYR A 48 11.95 -10.98 4.35
N SER A 49 13.15 -11.46 4.67
CA SER A 49 13.58 -11.78 6.03
C SER A 49 13.99 -10.56 6.86
N GLN A 50 14.19 -9.41 6.21
CA GLN A 50 14.59 -8.15 6.84
C GLN A 50 13.86 -6.97 6.20
N PRO A 51 13.69 -5.84 6.90
CA PRO A 51 13.07 -4.65 6.33
C PRO A 51 13.85 -4.11 5.12
N LEU A 52 13.12 -3.58 4.13
CA LEU A 52 13.70 -2.89 2.99
C LEU A 52 13.80 -1.38 3.28
N LEU A 53 14.86 -0.76 2.78
CA LEU A 53 15.12 0.68 2.96
C LEU A 53 14.42 1.50 1.87
N LEU A 54 13.38 2.23 2.25
CA LEU A 54 12.65 3.15 1.39
C LEU A 54 13.24 4.56 1.46
N LYS A 55 13.50 5.18 0.31
CA LYS A 55 14.07 6.54 0.27
C LYS A 55 13.10 7.59 0.82
N LEU A 56 13.66 8.49 1.62
CA LEU A 56 13.01 9.71 2.10
C LEU A 56 13.64 10.93 1.42
N TYR A 57 12.76 11.85 1.02
CA TYR A 57 13.12 13.20 0.64
C TYR A 57 12.42 14.20 1.56
N ARG A 58 12.97 15.40 1.68
CA ARG A 58 12.35 16.50 2.42
C ARG A 58 12.28 17.73 1.53
N CYS A 59 11.18 18.47 1.64
CA CYS A 59 11.08 19.81 1.08
C CYS A 59 11.58 20.81 2.14
N PRO A 60 12.59 21.64 1.86
CA PRO A 60 13.05 22.64 2.81
C PRO A 60 12.01 23.74 3.00
N ASP A 61 11.30 24.14 1.93
CA ASP A 61 10.39 25.29 1.96
C ASP A 61 9.11 25.07 2.78
N CYS A 62 8.59 23.83 2.83
CA CYS A 62 7.37 23.52 3.58
C CYS A 62 7.55 22.39 4.62
N GLY A 63 8.77 21.92 4.80
CA GLY A 63 9.10 20.82 5.73
C GLY A 63 8.55 19.43 5.37
N CYS A 64 7.83 19.28 4.25
CA CYS A 64 7.16 18.02 3.92
C CYS A 64 8.17 16.89 3.73
N VAL A 65 7.97 15.78 4.44
CA VAL A 65 8.74 14.53 4.25
C VAL A 65 8.00 13.63 3.25
N ILE A 66 8.68 13.24 2.19
CA ILE A 66 8.18 12.43 1.08
C ILE A 66 8.85 11.06 1.17
N ARG A 67 8.06 10.02 1.40
CA ARG A 67 8.53 8.62 1.36
C ARG A 67 8.20 8.02 0.00
N LEU A 68 9.19 7.45 -0.68
CA LEU A 68 8.96 6.68 -1.90
C LEU A 68 8.60 5.24 -1.54
N ARG A 69 7.47 4.75 -2.05
CA ARG A 69 6.97 3.40 -1.81
C ARG A 69 6.75 2.67 -3.14
N PRO A 70 7.00 1.36 -3.23
CA PRO A 70 6.68 0.58 -4.41
C PRO A 70 5.20 0.67 -4.78
N GLN A 71 4.90 0.86 -6.06
CA GLN A 71 3.56 0.76 -6.62
C GLN A 71 3.00 -0.66 -6.42
N GLY A 72 1.67 -0.78 -6.36
CA GLY A 72 1.01 -2.06 -6.08
C GLY A 72 0.95 -2.40 -4.59
N TYR A 73 1.29 -1.45 -3.71
CA TYR A 73 1.14 -1.57 -2.26
C TYR A 73 0.30 -0.44 -1.71
N PHE A 74 -0.44 -0.69 -0.65
CA PHE A 74 -1.00 0.40 0.15
C PHE A 74 0.05 0.97 1.12
N LYS A 75 -0.15 2.23 1.56
CA LYS A 75 0.80 3.00 2.37
C LYS A 75 1.33 2.28 3.62
N ARG A 76 0.52 1.41 4.24
CA ARG A 76 0.82 0.74 5.52
C ARG A 76 0.78 -0.79 5.44
N PHE A 77 0.74 -1.36 4.24
CA PHE A 77 0.52 -2.80 4.06
C PHE A 77 1.78 -3.49 3.59
N GLN A 78 2.13 -4.60 4.22
CA GLN A 78 3.28 -5.45 3.87
C GLN A 78 3.00 -6.30 2.63
N ALA A 79 1.74 -6.70 2.44
CA ALA A 79 1.25 -7.43 1.26
C ALA A 79 0.93 -6.47 0.11
N SER A 80 1.09 -6.95 -1.12
CA SER A 80 0.65 -6.21 -2.31
C SER A 80 -0.87 -6.12 -2.36
N VAL A 81 -1.38 -5.14 -3.10
CA VAL A 81 -2.81 -4.97 -3.39
C VAL A 81 -3.36 -6.24 -4.03
N ASP A 82 -2.60 -6.85 -4.95
CA ASP A 82 -3.00 -8.08 -5.65
C ASP A 82 -3.16 -9.26 -4.71
N ILE A 83 -2.23 -9.44 -3.76
CA ILE A 83 -2.30 -10.50 -2.76
C ILE A 83 -3.50 -10.31 -1.82
N ILE A 84 -3.74 -9.06 -1.38
CA ILE A 84 -4.90 -8.75 -0.55
C ILE A 84 -6.20 -9.05 -1.32
N ARG A 85 -6.30 -8.64 -2.58
CA ARG A 85 -7.45 -8.91 -3.44
C ARG A 85 -7.64 -10.40 -3.67
N ALA A 86 -6.57 -11.13 -3.96
CA ALA A 86 -6.60 -12.58 -4.15
C ALA A 86 -7.07 -13.31 -2.88
N SER A 87 -6.65 -12.84 -1.70
CA SER A 87 -7.12 -13.37 -0.40
C SER A 87 -8.62 -13.22 -0.24
N ILE A 88 -9.15 -12.02 -0.55
CA ILE A 88 -10.58 -11.73 -0.49
C ILE A 88 -11.36 -12.56 -1.52
N LEU A 89 -10.84 -12.68 -2.74
CA LEU A 89 -11.44 -13.49 -3.79
C LEU A 89 -11.51 -14.97 -3.39
N CYS A 90 -10.40 -15.54 -2.90
CA CYS A 90 -10.34 -16.92 -2.42
C CYS A 90 -11.38 -17.15 -1.32
N LYS A 91 -11.46 -16.24 -0.34
CA LYS A 91 -12.46 -16.32 0.73
C LYS A 91 -13.88 -16.24 0.21
N SER A 92 -14.15 -15.35 -0.74
CA SER A 92 -15.49 -15.17 -1.31
C SER A 92 -15.92 -16.35 -2.17
N ALA A 93 -14.99 -16.96 -2.92
CA ALA A 93 -15.30 -18.02 -3.88
C ALA A 93 -15.33 -19.42 -3.23
N THR A 94 -14.44 -19.68 -2.28
CA THR A 94 -14.22 -21.05 -1.73
C THR A 94 -14.47 -21.14 -0.23
N ASN A 95 -14.76 -20.02 0.44
CA ASN A 95 -14.84 -19.91 1.90
C ASN A 95 -13.54 -20.28 2.66
N ARG A 96 -12.42 -20.45 1.94
CA ARG A 96 -11.09 -20.74 2.51
C ARG A 96 -10.18 -19.52 2.46
N TRP A 97 -9.10 -19.54 3.23
CA TRP A 97 -8.06 -18.51 3.18
C TRP A 97 -6.91 -18.94 2.26
N LEU A 98 -6.17 -17.98 1.71
CA LEU A 98 -4.95 -18.31 0.96
C LEU A 98 -3.92 -18.96 1.88
N THR A 99 -3.28 -20.01 1.38
CA THR A 99 -2.16 -20.66 2.05
C THR A 99 -0.90 -19.79 1.96
N GLY A 100 0.01 -19.92 2.92
CA GLY A 100 1.27 -19.17 2.95
C GLY A 100 1.15 -17.72 3.44
N ILE A 101 -0.05 -17.27 3.80
CA ILE A 101 -0.29 -15.96 4.43
C ILE A 101 -0.98 -16.19 5.77
N ASP A 102 -0.57 -15.45 6.79
CA ASP A 102 -1.20 -15.51 8.11
C ASP A 102 -2.74 -15.31 8.02
N ARG A 103 -3.48 -16.25 8.61
CA ARG A 103 -4.94 -16.25 8.60
C ARG A 103 -5.52 -15.03 9.32
N CYS A 104 -4.91 -14.60 10.43
CA CYS A 104 -5.41 -13.48 11.21
C CYS A 104 -5.35 -12.18 10.40
N ARG A 105 -4.26 -11.98 9.65
CA ARG A 105 -4.07 -10.84 8.76
C ARG A 105 -5.08 -10.84 7.60
N GLN A 106 -5.32 -11.99 6.98
CA GLN A 106 -6.36 -12.13 5.94
C GLN A 106 -7.77 -11.85 6.47
N CYS A 107 -8.10 -12.40 7.64
CA CYS A 107 -9.35 -12.15 8.33
C CYS A 107 -9.54 -10.65 8.62
N HIS A 108 -8.48 -9.98 9.04
CA HIS A 108 -8.48 -8.55 9.29
C HIS A 108 -8.81 -7.75 8.02
N TRP A 109 -8.15 -8.05 6.90
CA TRP A 109 -8.43 -7.40 5.61
C TRP A 109 -9.89 -7.58 5.19
N PHE A 110 -10.39 -8.83 5.23
CA PHE A 110 -11.75 -9.15 4.82
C PHE A 110 -12.81 -8.45 5.68
N ASN A 111 -12.62 -8.43 7.00
CA ASN A 111 -13.54 -7.77 7.92
C ASN A 111 -13.50 -6.25 7.78
N ALA A 112 -12.32 -5.66 7.59
CA ALA A 112 -12.18 -4.23 7.32
C ALA A 112 -12.91 -3.83 6.03
N LEU A 113 -12.77 -4.62 4.97
CA LEU A 113 -13.50 -4.40 3.72
C LEU A 113 -15.01 -4.45 3.91
N LYS A 114 -15.55 -5.47 4.58
CA LYS A 114 -17.00 -5.56 4.84
C LYS A 114 -17.52 -4.31 5.55
N LYS A 115 -16.82 -3.85 6.60
CA LYS A 115 -17.18 -2.62 7.31
C LYS A 115 -17.18 -1.40 6.38
N ARG A 116 -16.19 -1.29 5.50
CA ARG A 116 -16.11 -0.19 4.54
C ARG A 116 -17.18 -0.27 3.44
N ILE A 117 -17.53 -1.46 2.97
CA ILE A 117 -18.66 -1.63 2.04
C ILE A 117 -19.95 -1.13 2.71
N THR A 118 -20.24 -1.57 3.93
CA THR A 118 -21.43 -1.09 4.67
C THR A 118 -21.42 0.42 4.86
N ALA A 119 -20.28 1.00 5.26
CA ALA A 119 -20.18 2.44 5.54
C ALA A 119 -20.29 3.32 4.28
N TYR A 120 -19.69 2.91 3.16
CA TYR A 120 -19.56 3.76 1.97
C TYR A 120 -20.52 3.38 0.83
N LEU A 121 -20.90 2.11 0.72
CA LEU A 121 -21.76 1.59 -0.36
C LEU A 121 -23.16 1.24 0.13
N THR A 122 -23.39 1.39 1.44
CA THR A 122 -24.67 1.20 2.15
C THR A 122 -25.28 -0.18 1.95
N ASP A 123 -26.47 -0.40 2.50
CA ASP A 123 -27.16 -1.69 2.47
C ASP A 123 -27.74 -2.06 1.09
N ILE A 124 -27.66 -1.14 0.11
CA ILE A 124 -28.09 -1.39 -1.27
C ILE A 124 -27.04 -2.14 -2.09
N TRP A 125 -25.79 -2.27 -1.60
CA TRP A 125 -24.75 -2.97 -2.32
C TRP A 125 -25.05 -4.48 -2.41
N ARG A 126 -25.24 -4.98 -3.64
CA ARG A 126 -25.54 -6.40 -3.92
C ARG A 126 -24.50 -7.11 -4.78
N LYS A 127 -23.48 -6.40 -5.28
CA LYS A 127 -22.46 -6.93 -6.21
C LYS A 127 -21.40 -7.82 -5.53
N GLY A 128 -21.50 -8.03 -4.22
CA GLY A 128 -20.58 -8.87 -3.45
C GLY A 128 -19.31 -8.15 -2.98
N VAL A 129 -18.53 -8.87 -2.17
CA VAL A 129 -17.38 -8.31 -1.45
C VAL A 129 -16.21 -7.98 -2.39
N VAL A 130 -15.94 -8.84 -3.38
CA VAL A 130 -14.85 -8.62 -4.36
C VAL A 130 -15.12 -7.37 -5.20
N ALA A 131 -16.34 -7.21 -5.72
CA ALA A 131 -16.70 -6.02 -6.46
C ALA A 131 -16.63 -4.75 -5.59
N GLY A 132 -16.96 -4.86 -4.30
CA GLY A 132 -16.82 -3.75 -3.35
C GLY A 132 -15.36 -3.33 -3.13
N PHE A 133 -14.43 -4.30 -3.12
CA PHE A 133 -13.00 -4.00 -3.10
C PHE A 133 -12.59 -3.18 -4.32
N ASP A 134 -12.95 -3.65 -5.52
CA ASP A 134 -12.57 -3.02 -6.79
C ASP A 134 -13.17 -1.62 -6.91
N TYR A 135 -14.44 -1.46 -6.54
CA TYR A 135 -15.12 -0.17 -6.55
C TYR A 135 -14.44 0.83 -5.63
N LEU A 136 -14.19 0.47 -4.36
CA LEU A 136 -13.50 1.36 -3.41
C LEU A 136 -12.10 1.73 -3.90
N LEU A 137 -11.38 0.77 -4.49
CA LEU A 137 -10.04 1.01 -5.04
C LEU A 137 -10.09 2.01 -6.20
N GLN A 138 -11.07 1.87 -7.11
CA GLN A 138 -11.29 2.81 -8.21
C GLN A 138 -11.63 4.23 -7.72
N GLN A 139 -12.28 4.35 -6.57
CA GLN A 139 -12.55 5.64 -5.90
C GLN A 139 -11.32 6.21 -5.16
N GLY A 140 -10.13 5.65 -5.35
CA GLY A 140 -8.90 6.09 -4.69
C GLY A 140 -8.84 5.78 -3.19
N GLN A 141 -9.76 4.95 -2.68
CA GLN A 141 -9.78 4.53 -1.28
C GLN A 141 -8.87 3.32 -1.07
N ILE A 142 -8.44 3.12 0.18
CA ILE A 142 -7.80 1.86 0.60
C ILE A 142 -8.90 0.92 1.08
N PRO A 143 -9.31 -0.12 0.31
CA PRO A 143 -10.54 -0.86 0.58
C PRO A 143 -10.51 -1.64 1.90
N VAL A 144 -9.32 -1.97 2.38
CA VAL A 144 -9.09 -2.76 3.61
C VAL A 144 -8.53 -1.90 4.75
N SER A 145 -8.66 -0.58 4.65
CA SER A 145 -8.28 0.33 5.74
C SER A 145 -9.14 0.10 6.99
N ARG A 146 -8.54 0.26 8.17
CA ARG A 146 -9.28 0.26 9.44
C ARG A 146 -10.03 1.56 9.71
N ALA A 147 -9.56 2.66 9.13
CA ALA A 147 -10.24 3.94 9.24
C ALA A 147 -11.49 3.91 8.35
N ILE A 148 -12.61 4.39 8.88
CA ILE A 148 -13.83 4.71 8.14
C ILE A 148 -13.84 6.21 7.98
#